data_AF-A0A165YJN9-F1
#
_entry.id   AF-A0A165YJN9-F1
#
_cell.length_a   1.000
_cell.length_b   1.000
_cell.length_c   1.000
_cell.angle_alpha   90.00
_cell.angle_beta   90.00
_cell.angle_gamma   90.00
#
_symmetry.space_group_name_H-M   'P 1'
#
loop_
_entity.id
_entity.type
_entity.pdbx_description
1 polymer ?
#
loop_
_entity_poly.entity_id
_entity_poly.type
_entity_poly.pdbx_seq_one_letter_code
_entity_poly.pdbx_strand_id
1 'polypeptide(L)'
;MKKWIIASLTAALLAGCASSEQDQQRQLEMMAQHRAGVLSAGLPIEYGPLSVMRVLAKNTVIEIMMIYNQDAKGAKPLNQVVDMSVNSYCTNSEVRVNLDMGLAYNIKIRNTRGQLMVEKLISKDTCQIAN
;
A
#
# COMPACT_ATOMS: atom_id res chain seq x y z
N MET A 1 -27.92 -12.50 51.73
CA MET A 1 -27.63 -13.11 50.40
C MET A 1 -28.18 -12.20 49.31
N LYS A 2 -27.49 -11.09 48.95
CA LYS A 2 -28.00 -10.08 47.99
C LYS A 2 -26.86 -9.20 47.45
N LYS A 3 -25.80 -9.81 46.89
CA LYS A 3 -24.65 -9.08 46.31
C LYS A 3 -24.11 -9.64 44.98
N TRP A 4 -24.75 -10.66 44.42
CA TRP A 4 -24.19 -11.42 43.30
C TRP A 4 -24.89 -11.21 41.94
N ILE A 5 -25.76 -10.20 41.82
CA ILE A 5 -26.54 -9.97 40.57
C ILE A 5 -25.96 -8.82 39.72
N ILE A 6 -25.02 -8.02 40.25
CA ILE A 6 -24.54 -6.82 39.55
C ILE A 6 -23.30 -7.10 38.65
N ALA A 7 -22.68 -8.27 38.75
CA ALA A 7 -21.41 -8.56 38.07
C ALA A 7 -21.55 -9.02 36.61
N SER A 8 -22.76 -9.32 36.12
CA SER A 8 -22.97 -9.93 34.79
C SER A 8 -23.42 -8.96 33.69
N LEU A 9 -23.65 -7.68 33.99
CA LEU A 9 -24.16 -6.70 33.01
C LEU A 9 -23.07 -5.91 32.27
N THR A 10 -21.81 -5.93 32.74
CA THR A 10 -20.69 -5.21 32.12
C THR A 10 -19.98 -6.00 31.01
N ALA A 11 -20.16 -7.32 30.95
CA ALA A 11 -19.55 -8.15 29.90
C ALA A 11 -20.24 -8.04 28.53
N ALA A 12 -21.52 -7.64 28.49
CA ALA A 12 -22.28 -7.52 27.25
C ALA A 12 -21.98 -6.22 26.46
N LEU A 13 -21.42 -5.19 27.10
CA LEU A 13 -21.12 -3.91 26.46
C LEU A 13 -19.80 -3.92 25.68
N LEU A 14 -18.92 -4.90 25.90
CA LEU A 14 -17.63 -5.01 25.21
C LEU A 14 -17.70 -5.83 23.90
N ALA A 15 -18.80 -6.56 23.67
CA ALA A 15 -18.98 -7.32 22.43
C ALA A 15 -19.42 -6.45 21.23
N GLY A 16 -19.83 -5.19 21.46
CA GLY A 16 -20.33 -4.29 20.42
C GLY A 16 -19.26 -3.46 19.67
N CYS A 17 -18.03 -3.35 20.19
CA CYS A 17 -16.98 -2.53 19.57
C CYS A 17 -16.15 -3.30 18.52
N ALA A 18 -16.05 -4.63 18.61
CA ALA A 18 -15.22 -5.44 17.71
C ALA A 18 -15.75 -5.49 16.26
N SER A 19 -17.06 -5.31 16.04
CA SER A 19 -17.64 -5.32 14.69
C SER A 19 -17.15 -4.14 13.83
N SER A 20 -16.97 -2.96 14.46
CA SER A 20 -16.65 -1.73 13.73
C SER A 20 -15.25 -1.73 13.10
N GLU A 21 -14.26 -2.29 13.80
CA GLU A 21 -12.89 -2.39 13.31
C GLU A 21 -12.77 -3.42 12.18
N GLN A 22 -13.48 -4.54 12.29
CA GLN A 22 -13.51 -5.56 11.26
C GLN A 22 -14.17 -5.06 9.96
N ASP A 23 -15.25 -4.30 10.08
CA ASP A 23 -15.93 -3.69 8.94
C ASP A 23 -15.03 -2.65 8.25
N GLN A 24 -14.34 -1.80 9.02
CA GLN A 24 -13.39 -0.83 8.48
C GLN A 24 -12.23 -1.52 7.76
N GLN A 25 -11.64 -2.55 8.36
CA GLN A 25 -10.58 -3.35 7.75
C GLN A 25 -11.05 -3.96 6.43
N ARG A 26 -12.25 -4.55 6.42
CA ARG A 26 -12.84 -5.14 5.21
C ARG A 26 -13.04 -4.11 4.10
N GLN A 27 -13.49 -2.89 4.44
CA GLN A 27 -13.62 -1.80 3.49
C GLN A 27 -12.28 -1.41 2.86
N LEU A 28 -11.24 -1.27 3.67
CA LEU A 28 -9.89 -0.95 3.17
C LEU A 28 -9.35 -2.05 2.24
N GLU A 29 -9.60 -3.32 2.57
CA GLU A 29 -9.23 -4.44 1.70
C GLU A 29 -9.96 -4.39 0.36
N MET A 30 -11.26 -4.05 0.35
CA MET A 30 -12.00 -3.87 -0.90
C MET A 30 -11.47 -2.69 -1.73
N MET A 31 -11.09 -1.58 -1.08
CA MET A 31 -10.47 -0.45 -1.75
C MET A 31 -9.12 -0.83 -2.37
N ALA A 32 -8.27 -1.56 -1.63
CA ALA A 32 -7.00 -2.06 -2.14
C ALA A 32 -7.21 -2.98 -3.35
N GLN A 33 -8.15 -3.92 -3.26
CA GLN A 33 -8.51 -4.84 -4.35
C GLN A 33 -9.01 -4.09 -5.58
N HIS A 34 -9.91 -3.11 -5.40
CA HIS A 34 -10.42 -2.28 -6.48
C HIS A 34 -9.29 -1.50 -7.15
N ARG A 35 -8.43 -0.83 -6.36
CA ARG A 35 -7.30 -0.06 -6.90
C ARG A 35 -6.33 -0.95 -7.66
N ALA A 36 -5.99 -2.13 -7.12
CA ALA A 36 -5.14 -3.08 -7.81
C ALA A 36 -5.77 -3.55 -9.14
N GLY A 37 -7.08 -3.78 -9.17
CA GLY A 37 -7.81 -4.14 -10.38
C GLY A 37 -7.77 -3.04 -11.45
N VAL A 38 -8.05 -1.79 -11.06
CA VAL A 38 -7.99 -0.62 -11.96
C VAL A 38 -6.58 -0.44 -12.53
N LEU A 39 -5.55 -0.48 -11.69
CA LEU A 39 -4.16 -0.35 -12.15
C LEU A 39 -3.74 -1.52 -13.04
N SER A 40 -4.19 -2.74 -12.74
CA SER A 40 -3.88 -3.95 -13.52
C SER A 40 -4.42 -3.89 -14.94
N ALA A 41 -5.58 -3.26 -15.15
CA ALA A 41 -6.19 -3.11 -16.46
C ALA A 41 -5.36 -2.22 -17.41
N GLY A 42 -4.48 -1.37 -16.87
CA GLY A 42 -3.62 -0.48 -17.64
C GLY A 42 -2.22 -1.01 -17.91
N LEU A 43 -1.89 -2.25 -17.50
CA LEU A 43 -0.53 -2.77 -17.60
C LEU A 43 -0.18 -3.27 -19.02
N PRO A 44 1.11 -3.19 -19.42
CA PRO A 44 2.21 -2.56 -18.71
C PRO A 44 2.15 -1.02 -18.78
N ILE A 45 2.60 -0.34 -17.72
CA ILE A 45 2.69 1.13 -17.70
C ILE A 45 4.17 1.53 -17.67
N GLU A 46 4.60 2.32 -18.65
CA GLU A 46 6.00 2.74 -18.79
C GLU A 46 6.22 4.19 -18.34
N TYR A 47 7.20 4.36 -17.46
CA TYR A 47 7.70 5.66 -16.99
C TYR A 47 9.20 5.73 -17.28
N GLY A 48 9.54 5.99 -18.55
CA GLY A 48 10.91 5.96 -19.03
C GLY A 48 11.57 4.59 -18.80
N PRO A 49 12.69 4.51 -18.04
CA PRO A 49 13.40 3.25 -17.81
C PRO A 49 12.70 2.28 -16.82
N LEU A 50 11.55 2.66 -16.26
CA LEU A 50 10.79 1.89 -15.28
C LEU A 50 9.46 1.44 -15.86
N SER A 51 9.16 0.15 -15.81
CA SER A 51 7.92 -0.43 -16.33
C SER A 51 7.17 -1.17 -15.22
N VAL A 52 5.92 -0.79 -14.98
CA VAL A 52 5.02 -1.50 -14.06
C VAL A 52 4.48 -2.73 -14.79
N MET A 53 4.77 -3.91 -14.24
CA MET A 53 4.48 -5.20 -14.89
C MET A 53 3.35 -5.97 -14.23
N ARG A 54 3.11 -5.75 -12.94
CA ARG A 54 2.07 -6.43 -12.19
C ARG A 54 1.64 -5.58 -11.00
N VAL A 55 0.34 -5.55 -10.74
CA VAL A 55 -0.22 -4.97 -9.53
C VAL A 55 -1.13 -6.02 -8.88
N LEU A 56 -1.02 -6.18 -7.57
CA LEU A 56 -1.85 -7.09 -6.79
C LEU A 56 -2.27 -6.40 -5.49
N ALA A 57 -3.36 -6.84 -4.87
CA ALA A 57 -3.70 -6.44 -3.51
C ALA A 57 -3.47 -7.62 -2.56
N LYS A 58 -2.92 -7.30 -1.38
CA LYS A 58 -2.78 -8.21 -0.25
C LYS A 58 -3.18 -7.47 1.02
N ASN A 59 -4.32 -7.83 1.59
CA ASN A 59 -4.96 -7.07 2.66
C ASN A 59 -5.15 -5.60 2.24
N THR A 60 -4.65 -4.64 3.01
CA THR A 60 -4.69 -3.20 2.71
C THR A 60 -3.46 -2.70 1.92
N VAL A 61 -2.63 -3.61 1.42
CA VAL A 61 -1.39 -3.30 0.71
C VAL A 61 -1.53 -3.58 -0.77
N ILE A 62 -1.23 -2.58 -1.61
CA ILE A 62 -1.13 -2.71 -3.05
C ILE A 62 0.33 -3.05 -3.39
N GLU A 63 0.59 -4.27 -3.84
CA GLU A 63 1.91 -4.70 -4.30
C GLU A 63 2.10 -4.31 -5.77
N ILE A 64 3.18 -3.59 -6.06
CA ILE A 64 3.49 -3.09 -7.41
C ILE A 64 4.85 -3.65 -7.82
N MET A 65 4.85 -4.51 -8.84
CA MET A 65 6.06 -5.08 -9.39
C MET A 65 6.49 -4.31 -10.62
N MET A 66 7.74 -3.87 -10.59
CA MET A 66 8.34 -3.05 -11.63
C MET A 66 9.62 -3.67 -12.16
N ILE A 67 9.89 -3.47 -13.44
CA ILE A 67 11.19 -3.75 -14.05
C ILE A 67 11.87 -2.41 -14.29
N TYR A 68 13.12 -2.30 -13.86
CA TYR A 68 13.97 -1.13 -14.08
C TYR A 68 15.14 -1.50 -14.98
N ASN A 69 15.21 -0.85 -16.14
CA ASN A 69 16.30 -1.02 -17.09
C ASN A 69 17.43 -0.01 -16.79
N GLN A 70 18.42 -0.47 -16.03
CA GLN A 70 19.60 0.33 -15.66
C GLN A 70 20.49 0.69 -16.85
N ASP A 71 20.45 -0.12 -17.92
CA ASP A 71 21.28 0.05 -19.11
C ASP A 71 20.61 0.98 -20.14
N ALA A 72 19.35 1.40 -19.88
CA ALA A 72 18.65 2.34 -20.75
C ALA A 72 19.35 3.70 -20.78
N LYS A 73 19.40 4.34 -21.95
CA LYS A 73 19.95 5.68 -22.09
C LYS A 73 19.19 6.66 -21.18
N GLY A 74 19.92 7.35 -20.30
CA GLY A 74 19.33 8.30 -19.35
C GLY A 74 18.80 7.67 -18.06
N ALA A 75 19.04 6.37 -17.83
CA ALA A 75 18.80 5.70 -16.56
C ALA A 75 19.47 6.46 -15.40
N LYS A 76 18.69 6.76 -14.36
CA LYS A 76 19.16 7.38 -13.12
C LYS A 76 19.73 6.32 -12.17
N PRO A 77 20.63 6.68 -11.24
CA PRO A 77 20.99 5.79 -10.15
C PRO A 77 19.75 5.23 -9.43
N LEU A 78 19.79 3.93 -9.07
CA LEU A 78 18.63 3.23 -8.49
C LEU A 78 18.07 3.92 -7.23
N ASN A 79 18.93 4.47 -6.37
CA ASN A 79 18.50 5.24 -5.20
C ASN A 79 17.65 6.46 -5.61
N GLN A 80 18.05 7.20 -6.64
CA GLN A 80 17.26 8.32 -7.15
C GLN A 80 15.90 7.84 -7.70
N VAL A 81 15.86 6.69 -8.37
CA VAL A 81 14.60 6.11 -8.85
C VAL A 81 13.67 5.78 -7.69
N VAL A 82 14.21 5.24 -6.59
CA VAL A 82 13.43 4.96 -5.37
C VAL A 82 12.94 6.25 -4.73
N ASP A 83 13.80 7.25 -4.56
CA ASP A 83 13.43 8.53 -3.94
C ASP A 83 12.37 9.28 -4.75
N MET A 84 12.52 9.31 -6.08
CA MET A 84 11.51 9.86 -6.98
C MET A 84 10.19 9.08 -6.91
N SER A 85 10.26 7.75 -6.76
CA SER A 85 9.06 6.93 -6.58
C SER A 85 8.37 7.29 -5.27
N VAL A 86 9.09 7.30 -4.13
CA VAL A 86 8.52 7.69 -2.83
C VAL A 86 7.88 9.08 -2.92
N ASN A 87 8.59 10.06 -3.48
CA ASN A 87 8.05 11.40 -3.68
C ASN A 87 6.76 11.38 -4.51
N SER A 88 6.74 10.70 -5.66
CA SER A 88 5.55 10.60 -6.51
C SER A 88 4.33 10.04 -5.78
N TYR A 89 4.51 8.99 -4.97
CA TYR A 89 3.42 8.41 -4.18
C TYR A 89 2.97 9.35 -3.04
N CYS A 90 3.89 10.09 -2.44
CA CYS A 90 3.59 11.03 -1.36
C CYS A 90 2.97 12.35 -1.84
N THR A 91 3.23 12.78 -3.07
CA THR A 91 2.75 14.05 -3.61
C THR A 91 1.58 13.92 -4.58
N ASN A 92 1.33 12.73 -5.15
CA ASN A 92 0.14 12.51 -5.97
C ASN A 92 -1.11 12.54 -5.08
N SER A 93 -2.06 13.44 -5.36
CA SER A 93 -3.23 13.67 -4.50
C SER A 93 -4.11 12.44 -4.31
N GLU A 94 -4.35 11.66 -5.37
CA GLU A 94 -5.15 10.44 -5.30
C GLU A 94 -4.45 9.36 -4.45
N VAL A 95 -3.16 9.16 -4.69
CA VAL A 95 -2.36 8.18 -3.93
C VAL A 95 -2.22 8.62 -2.47
N ARG A 96 -2.03 9.92 -2.23
CA ARG A 96 -1.91 10.47 -0.87
C ARG A 96 -3.18 10.24 -0.06
N VAL A 97 -4.36 10.45 -0.64
CA VAL A 97 -5.64 10.16 0.02
C VAL A 97 -5.73 8.68 0.39
N ASN A 98 -5.32 7.77 -0.49
CA ASN A 98 -5.29 6.33 -0.18
C ASN A 98 -4.36 6.00 1.00
N LEU A 99 -3.17 6.61 1.03
CA LEU A 99 -2.22 6.46 2.14
C LEU A 99 -2.79 6.99 3.45
N ASP A 100 -3.47 8.15 3.43
CA ASP A 100 -4.08 8.75 4.61
C ASP A 100 -5.27 7.96 5.16
N MET A 101 -5.97 7.21 4.30
CA MET A 101 -7.04 6.27 4.67
C MET A 101 -6.52 4.96 5.29
N GLY A 102 -5.21 4.69 5.23
CA GLY A 102 -4.59 3.49 5.80
C GLY A 102 -4.24 2.40 4.79
N LEU A 103 -4.30 2.69 3.48
CA LEU A 103 -3.70 1.81 2.48
C LEU A 103 -2.18 2.01 2.44
N ALA A 104 -1.47 1.02 1.93
CA ALA A 104 -0.04 1.13 1.67
C ALA A 104 0.32 0.58 0.30
N TYR A 105 1.47 1.00 -0.23
CA TYR A 105 2.01 0.49 -1.49
C TYR A 105 3.34 -0.20 -1.23
N ASN A 106 3.45 -1.48 -1.63
CA ASN A 106 4.72 -2.20 -1.56
C ASN A 106 5.33 -2.29 -2.96
N ILE A 107 6.30 -1.43 -3.23
CA ILE A 107 6.99 -1.39 -4.52
C ILE A 107 8.12 -2.44 -4.55
N LYS A 108 8.13 -3.27 -5.59
CA LYS A 108 9.14 -4.31 -5.83
C LYS A 108 9.80 -4.06 -7.17
N ILE A 109 11.03 -3.52 -7.16
CA ILE A 109 11.79 -3.21 -8.37
C ILE A 109 12.73 -4.36 -8.68
N ARG A 110 12.65 -4.88 -9.90
CA ARG A 110 13.54 -5.92 -10.44
C ARG A 110 14.37 -5.37 -11.59
N ASN A 111 15.54 -5.95 -11.84
CA ASN A 111 16.25 -5.68 -13.09
C ASN A 111 15.63 -6.45 -14.25
N THR A 112 16.15 -6.24 -15.46
CA THR A 112 15.74 -6.92 -16.70
C THR A 112 15.95 -8.45 -16.66
N ARG A 113 16.79 -8.96 -15.75
CA ARG A 113 16.98 -10.40 -15.49
C ARG A 113 16.01 -10.96 -14.45
N GLY A 114 15.09 -10.15 -13.92
CA GLY A 114 14.11 -10.54 -12.92
C GLY A 114 14.63 -10.59 -11.48
N GLN A 115 15.88 -10.20 -11.23
CA GLN A 115 16.45 -10.17 -9.87
C GLN A 115 15.86 -8.99 -9.08
N LEU A 116 15.40 -9.23 -7.86
CA LEU A 116 14.91 -8.18 -6.96
C LEU A 116 16.06 -7.25 -6.57
N MET A 117 15.86 -5.95 -6.79
CA MET A 117 16.82 -4.90 -6.43
C MET A 117 16.34 -4.07 -5.25
N VAL A 118 15.03 -3.81 -5.18
CA VAL A 118 14.40 -3.00 -4.11
C VAL A 118 13.06 -3.60 -3.74
N GLU A 119 12.81 -3.66 -2.45
CA GLU A 119 11.47 -3.77 -1.87
C GLU A 119 11.27 -2.62 -0.88
N LYS A 120 10.21 -1.84 -1.05
CA LYS A 120 9.93 -0.68 -0.20
C LYS A 120 8.43 -0.57 0.04
N LEU A 121 8.06 -0.61 1.32
CA LEU A 121 6.72 -0.23 1.78
C LEU A 121 6.63 1.29 1.86
N ILE A 122 5.61 1.85 1.22
CA ILE A 122 5.25 3.26 1.23
C ILE A 122 3.89 3.37 1.93
N SER A 123 3.90 3.95 3.12
CA SER A 123 2.73 4.24 3.94
C SER A 123 2.62 5.74 4.22
N LYS A 124 1.58 6.15 4.92
CA LYS A 124 1.46 7.52 5.47
C LYS A 124 2.73 7.97 6.20
N ASP A 125 3.30 7.10 7.03
CA ASP A 125 4.50 7.40 7.83
C ASP A 125 5.73 7.66 6.94
N THR A 126 5.82 6.92 5.83
CA THR A 126 6.90 7.13 4.83
C THR A 126 6.88 8.58 4.31
N CYS A 127 5.69 9.12 4.10
CA CYS A 127 5.50 10.49 3.59
C CYS A 127 5.61 11.57 4.67
N GLN A 128 5.66 11.22 5.95
CA GLN A 128 5.93 12.18 7.03
C GLN A 128 7.43 12.38 7.24
N ILE A 129 8.22 11.32 7.06
CA ILE A 129 9.68 11.34 7.19
C ILE A 129 10.35 11.95 5.96
N ALA A 130 9.70 11.86 4.78
CA ALA A 130 10.23 12.40 3.53
C ALA A 130 10.06 13.94 3.37
N ASN A 131 9.46 14.62 4.35
CA ASN A 131 9.26 16.07 4.38
C ASN A 131 10.17 16.76 5.40
#